data_AF-A0A5D0UZK2-F1
#
_entry.id   AF-A0A5D0UZK2-F1
#
_cell.length_a   1.000
_cell.length_b   1.000
_cell.length_c   1.000
_cell.angle_alpha   90.00
_cell.angle_beta   90.00
_cell.angle_gamma   90.00
#
_symmetry.space_group_name_H-M   'P 1'
#
loop_
_entity.id
_entity.type
_entity.pdbx_description
1 polymer ?
#
loop_
_entity_poly.entity_id
_entity_poly.type
_entity_poly.pdbx_seq_one_letter_code
_entity_poly.pdbx_strand_id
1 'polypeptide(L)'
;MTAYAAVVLSGGAARRMGGVDKPARPVGGRPMLHRVLAAVADAAPRIVVGPAGPLPEGVRVTREQPPGGGPVAATVAGLALLDPGTAMVALLAADLPLLTPRAVADLRRALDGSTVDGACYVDGDGRRQQLCGVWRVDALRAAVGRLAVERGGMVDGAPVRGLLAGMVVREVSWSGSGPPPWFDCDTDEDVRRAEEWAT
;
A
#
# COMPACT_ATOMS: atom_id res chain seq x y z
N MET A 1 6.67 0.05 19.97
CA MET A 1 6.00 0.18 18.66
C MET A 1 5.10 -1.02 18.47
N THR A 2 3.84 -0.82 18.13
CA THR A 2 2.81 -1.87 18.03
C THR A 2 3.07 -2.74 16.79
N ALA A 3 3.23 -4.06 16.93
CA ALA A 3 3.53 -4.95 15.80
C ALA A 3 2.51 -4.83 14.66
N TYR A 4 2.97 -4.94 13.41
CA TYR A 4 2.14 -4.81 12.20
C TYR A 4 2.77 -5.58 11.03
N ALA A 5 1.93 -5.91 10.05
CA ALA A 5 2.35 -6.45 8.77
C ALA A 5 2.35 -5.38 7.68
N ALA A 6 2.97 -5.66 6.54
CA ALA A 6 2.87 -4.83 5.33
C ALA A 6 2.45 -5.67 4.12
N VAL A 7 1.49 -5.16 3.36
CA VAL A 7 1.05 -5.68 2.07
C VAL A 7 1.33 -4.61 1.03
N VAL A 8 2.24 -4.90 0.10
CA VAL A 8 2.66 -4.01 -0.98
C VAL A 8 2.07 -4.52 -2.30
N LEU A 9 1.19 -3.74 -2.90
CA LEU A 9 0.54 -4.07 -4.17
C LEU A 9 1.45 -3.64 -5.31
N SER A 10 2.07 -4.62 -5.98
CA SER A 10 2.89 -4.40 -7.18
C SER A 10 2.12 -4.64 -8.48
N GLY A 11 0.86 -5.09 -8.38
CA GLY A 11 -0.04 -5.30 -9.50
C GLY A 11 -0.84 -4.05 -9.88
N GLY A 12 -0.96 -3.81 -11.18
CA GLY A 12 -1.81 -2.77 -11.78
C GLY A 12 -1.73 -2.85 -13.30
N ALA A 13 -2.71 -2.26 -14.00
CA ALA A 13 -2.67 -2.15 -15.48
C ALA A 13 -1.58 -1.18 -15.98
N ALA A 14 -0.73 -0.67 -15.07
CA ALA A 14 0.33 0.27 -15.35
C ALA A 14 1.28 -0.33 -16.38
N ARG A 15 1.18 0.23 -17.58
CA ARG A 15 1.97 -0.14 -18.75
C ARG A 15 3.44 0.13 -18.46
N ARG A 16 4.30 -0.68 -19.08
CA ARG A 16 5.75 -0.53 -19.02
C ARG A 16 6.15 0.91 -19.35
N MET A 17 6.78 1.62 -18.42
CA MET A 17 7.40 2.91 -18.72
C MET A 17 8.74 2.64 -19.39
N GLY A 18 8.84 2.89 -20.70
CA GLY A 18 10.07 2.61 -21.46
C GLY A 18 10.45 1.12 -21.55
N GLY A 19 9.47 0.21 -21.47
CA GLY A 19 9.71 -1.24 -21.61
C GLY A 19 10.06 -1.98 -20.31
N VAL A 20 10.21 -1.27 -19.18
CA VAL A 20 10.46 -1.83 -17.84
C VAL A 20 9.19 -1.79 -16.99
N ASP A 21 8.98 -2.79 -16.16
CA ASP A 21 7.88 -2.80 -15.20
C ASP A 21 8.03 -1.64 -14.20
N LYS A 22 6.97 -0.83 -14.07
CA LYS A 22 6.96 0.42 -13.29
C LYS A 22 7.60 0.29 -11.90
N PRO A 23 7.21 -0.65 -11.02
CA PRO A 23 7.80 -0.76 -9.68
C PRO A 23 9.28 -1.15 -9.64
N ALA A 24 9.80 -1.73 -10.73
CA ALA A 24 11.20 -2.13 -10.86
C ALA A 24 12.11 -0.98 -11.33
N ARG A 25 11.53 0.12 -11.82
CA ARG A 25 12.29 1.29 -12.25
C ARG A 25 13.00 1.95 -11.04
N PRO A 26 14.26 2.37 -11.19
CA PRO A 26 14.97 3.01 -10.10
C PRO A 26 14.48 4.45 -9.86
N VAL A 27 14.49 4.83 -8.58
CA VAL A 27 14.55 6.21 -8.09
C VAL A 27 15.76 6.28 -7.15
N GLY A 28 16.61 7.30 -7.22
CA GLY A 28 17.88 7.42 -6.50
C GLY A 28 18.67 6.12 -6.47
N GLY A 29 18.82 5.49 -7.64
CA GLY A 29 19.57 4.24 -7.84
C GLY A 29 18.95 2.96 -7.24
N ARG A 30 17.72 2.98 -6.72
CA ARG A 30 17.04 1.80 -6.13
C ARG A 30 15.64 1.58 -6.71
N PRO A 31 15.22 0.33 -7.01
CA PRO A 31 13.85 0.05 -7.45
C PRO A 31 12.80 0.62 -6.47
N MET A 32 11.72 1.22 -6.99
CA MET A 32 10.66 1.80 -6.15
C MET A 32 10.09 0.80 -5.16
N LEU A 33 9.83 -0.44 -5.60
CA LEU A 33 9.36 -1.51 -4.72
C LEU A 33 10.33 -1.77 -3.55
N HIS A 34 11.64 -1.72 -3.80
CA HIS A 34 12.64 -1.93 -2.76
C HIS A 34 12.69 -0.75 -1.77
N ARG A 35 12.43 0.48 -2.24
CA ARG A 35 12.28 1.65 -1.36
C ARG A 35 11.06 1.52 -0.45
N VAL A 36 9.91 1.11 -1.00
CA VAL A 36 8.70 0.84 -0.22
C VAL A 36 8.95 -0.25 0.82
N LEU A 37 9.60 -1.37 0.44
CA LEU A 37 9.94 -2.45 1.37
C LEU A 37 10.93 -2.02 2.47
N ALA A 38 11.84 -1.11 2.17
CA ALA A 38 12.75 -0.52 3.16
C ALA A 38 12.01 0.42 4.12
N ALA A 39 10.99 1.15 3.65
CA ALA A 39 10.17 2.01 4.49
C ALA A 39 9.37 1.23 5.55
N VAL A 40 9.07 -0.05 5.28
CA VAL A 40 8.38 -0.97 6.21
C VAL A 40 9.28 -2.11 6.69
N ALA A 41 10.59 -1.88 6.81
CA ALA A 41 11.54 -2.93 7.21
C ALA A 41 11.24 -3.52 8.61
N ASP A 42 10.54 -2.78 9.48
CA ASP A 42 10.11 -3.22 10.80
C ASP A 42 8.76 -3.98 10.80
N ALA A 43 8.13 -4.15 9.65
CA ALA A 43 6.91 -4.93 9.50
C ALA A 43 7.21 -6.44 9.46
N ALA A 44 6.34 -7.23 10.09
CA ALA A 44 6.40 -8.68 10.06
C ALA A 44 4.98 -9.27 10.02
N PRO A 45 4.61 -10.00 8.94
CA PRO A 45 5.37 -10.20 7.70
C PRO A 45 5.34 -8.99 6.75
N ARG A 46 6.27 -8.97 5.78
CA ARG A 46 6.21 -8.13 4.57
C ARG A 46 5.78 -9.01 3.39
N ILE A 47 4.74 -8.59 2.69
CA ILE A 47 4.11 -9.35 1.60
C ILE A 47 4.05 -8.46 0.35
N VAL A 48 4.48 -8.98 -0.79
CA VAL A 48 4.29 -8.36 -2.11
C VAL A 48 3.20 -9.11 -2.86
N VAL A 49 2.26 -8.39 -3.45
CA VAL A 49 1.17 -8.97 -4.25
C VAL A 49 1.23 -8.48 -5.69
N GLY A 50 1.43 -9.40 -6.62
CA GLY A 50 1.58 -9.09 -8.05
C GLY A 50 2.92 -9.58 -8.61
N PRO A 51 3.27 -9.14 -9.83
CA PRO A 51 4.60 -9.41 -10.37
C PRO A 51 5.69 -8.87 -9.45
N ALA A 52 6.69 -9.70 -9.18
CA ALA A 52 7.86 -9.31 -8.41
C ALA A 52 9.11 -9.81 -9.12
N GLY A 53 10.10 -8.93 -9.26
CA GLY A 53 11.47 -9.33 -9.59
C GLY A 53 12.18 -9.90 -8.35
N PRO A 54 13.52 -9.90 -8.32
CA PRO A 54 14.28 -10.25 -7.12
C PRO A 54 13.88 -9.38 -5.92
N LEU A 55 13.62 -10.02 -4.77
CA LEU A 55 13.20 -9.36 -3.53
C LEU A 55 14.20 -9.62 -2.40
N PRO A 56 14.25 -8.74 -1.37
CA PRO A 56 14.98 -9.00 -0.14
C PRO A 56 14.51 -10.27 0.57
N GLU A 57 15.39 -10.86 1.37
CA GLU A 57 15.08 -12.04 2.19
C GLU A 57 13.92 -11.75 3.17
N GLY A 58 13.10 -12.79 3.44
CA GLY A 58 11.97 -12.73 4.36
C GLY A 58 10.72 -12.04 3.80
N VAL A 59 10.73 -11.57 2.56
CA VAL A 59 9.53 -11.03 1.89
C VAL A 59 8.72 -12.16 1.28
N ARG A 60 7.44 -12.28 1.67
CA ARG A 60 6.50 -13.24 1.10
C ARG A 60 5.93 -12.69 -0.21
N VAL A 61 5.65 -13.56 -1.18
CA VAL A 61 5.08 -13.16 -2.47
C VAL A 61 3.83 -13.95 -2.76
N THR A 62 2.81 -13.27 -3.28
CA THR A 62 1.59 -13.88 -3.79
C THR A 62 1.06 -13.09 -4.98
N ARG A 63 -0.05 -13.55 -5.56
CA ARG A 63 -0.73 -12.89 -6.66
C ARG A 63 -2.22 -13.12 -6.54
N GLU A 64 -3.01 -12.12 -6.89
CA GLU A 64 -4.45 -12.26 -7.03
C GLU A 64 -4.83 -13.27 -8.12
N GLN A 65 -6.01 -13.90 -7.95
CA GLN A 65 -6.56 -14.87 -8.87
C GLN A 65 -7.99 -14.49 -9.25
N PRO A 66 -8.29 -14.28 -10.55
CA PRO A 66 -7.35 -14.33 -11.68
C PRO A 66 -6.33 -13.18 -11.64
N PRO A 67 -5.15 -13.33 -12.26
CA PRO A 67 -4.18 -12.25 -12.34
C PRO A 67 -4.76 -11.00 -13.01
N GLY A 68 -4.49 -9.82 -12.45
CA GLY A 68 -5.09 -8.57 -12.92
C GLY A 68 -6.50 -8.30 -12.37
N GLY A 69 -6.95 -9.06 -11.37
CA GLY A 69 -8.22 -8.85 -10.65
C GLY A 69 -8.34 -7.49 -9.93
N GLY A 70 -7.27 -6.68 -9.93
CA GLY A 70 -7.28 -5.32 -9.41
C GLY A 70 -6.87 -5.22 -7.95
N PRO A 71 -6.83 -4.00 -7.39
CA PRO A 71 -6.19 -3.74 -6.11
C PRO A 71 -6.93 -4.37 -4.92
N VAL A 72 -8.26 -4.54 -4.99
CA VAL A 72 -9.00 -5.23 -3.93
C VAL A 72 -8.72 -6.74 -3.95
N ALA A 73 -8.73 -7.38 -5.12
CA ALA A 73 -8.35 -8.79 -5.24
C ALA A 73 -6.91 -9.03 -4.75
N ALA A 74 -5.99 -8.11 -5.08
CA ALA A 74 -4.61 -8.14 -4.57
C ALA A 74 -4.55 -7.94 -3.05
N THR A 75 -5.37 -7.05 -2.49
CA THR A 75 -5.51 -6.89 -1.03
C THR A 75 -5.95 -8.19 -0.39
N VAL A 76 -6.96 -8.88 -0.93
CA VAL A 76 -7.44 -10.18 -0.42
C VAL A 76 -6.34 -11.24 -0.44
N ALA A 77 -5.60 -11.35 -1.55
CA ALA A 77 -4.48 -12.29 -1.66
C ALA A 77 -3.38 -11.99 -0.64
N GLY A 78 -3.06 -10.72 -0.38
CA GLY A 78 -2.11 -10.31 0.64
C GLY A 78 -2.59 -10.62 2.06
N LEU A 79 -3.86 -10.33 2.37
CA LEU A 79 -4.45 -10.59 3.69
C LEU A 79 -4.50 -12.08 4.06
N ALA A 80 -4.54 -12.96 3.06
CA ALA A 80 -4.51 -14.40 3.24
C ALA A 80 -3.15 -14.92 3.73
N LEU A 81 -2.07 -14.15 3.56
CA LEU A 81 -0.71 -14.49 4.01
C LEU A 81 -0.31 -13.86 5.34
N LEU A 82 -1.22 -13.17 6.03
CA LEU A 82 -0.96 -12.61 7.35
C LEU A 82 -0.84 -13.71 8.40
N ASP A 83 0.07 -13.52 9.36
CA ASP A 83 0.21 -14.43 10.49
C ASP A 83 -1.01 -14.29 11.43
N PRO A 84 -1.47 -15.39 12.07
CA PRO A 84 -2.52 -15.33 13.07
C PRO A 84 -2.22 -14.30 14.17
N GLY A 85 -3.20 -13.50 14.56
CA GLY A 85 -3.04 -12.45 15.57
C GLY A 85 -2.45 -11.13 15.06
N THR A 86 -2.16 -11.00 13.76
CA THR A 86 -1.78 -9.70 13.16
C THR A 86 -2.93 -8.71 13.33
N ALA A 87 -2.73 -7.67 14.15
CA ALA A 87 -3.77 -6.68 14.44
C ALA A 87 -3.84 -5.53 13.41
N MET A 88 -2.70 -5.19 12.81
CA MET A 88 -2.58 -4.06 11.87
C MET A 88 -1.80 -4.43 10.62
N VAL A 89 -2.17 -3.83 9.50
CA VAL A 89 -1.50 -4.00 8.21
C VAL A 89 -1.34 -2.66 7.51
N ALA A 90 -0.13 -2.36 7.04
CA ALA A 90 0.10 -1.29 6.08
C ALA A 90 -0.27 -1.80 4.68
N LEU A 91 -1.18 -1.13 4.00
CA LEU A 91 -1.56 -1.42 2.61
C LEU A 91 -0.97 -0.32 1.71
N LEU A 92 0.00 -0.72 0.89
CA LEU A 92 0.88 0.21 0.19
C LEU A 92 0.91 -0.08 -1.32
N ALA A 93 0.94 0.95 -2.16
CA ALA A 93 1.32 0.78 -3.56
C ALA A 93 2.85 0.63 -3.69
N ALA A 94 3.30 -0.15 -4.67
CA ALA A 94 4.73 -0.44 -4.87
C ALA A 94 5.53 0.70 -5.52
N ASP A 95 4.85 1.72 -6.01
CA ASP A 95 5.37 2.85 -6.79
C ASP A 95 5.41 4.14 -5.97
N LEU A 96 5.56 4.03 -4.65
CA LEU A 96 5.71 5.13 -3.68
C LEU A 96 7.18 5.32 -3.27
N PRO A 97 8.10 5.77 -4.15
CA PRO A 97 9.53 5.78 -3.87
C PRO A 97 9.96 6.73 -2.75
N LEU A 98 9.08 7.64 -2.34
CA LEU A 98 9.32 8.65 -1.32
C LEU A 98 8.70 8.30 0.04
N LEU A 99 8.06 7.12 0.16
CA LEU A 99 7.55 6.63 1.42
C LEU A 99 8.70 6.42 2.41
N THR A 100 8.51 6.86 3.65
CA THR A 100 9.53 6.78 4.71
C THR A 100 9.03 5.96 5.90
N PRO A 101 9.93 5.35 6.71
CA PRO A 101 9.55 4.71 7.97
C PRO A 101 8.81 5.65 8.92
N ARG A 102 9.20 6.93 8.96
CA ARG A 102 8.52 7.95 9.77
C ARG A 102 7.07 8.14 9.35
N ALA A 103 6.82 8.20 8.04
CA ALA A 103 5.46 8.37 7.52
C ALA A 103 4.55 7.18 7.89
N VAL A 104 5.05 5.95 7.76
CA VAL A 104 4.31 4.75 8.21
C VAL A 104 4.10 4.77 9.73
N ALA A 105 5.08 5.23 10.51
CA ALA A 105 4.95 5.37 11.95
C ALA A 105 3.93 6.45 12.37
N ASP A 106 3.80 7.55 11.62
CA ASP A 106 2.76 8.57 11.82
C ASP A 106 1.36 7.97 11.64
N LEU A 107 1.16 7.18 10.56
CA LEU A 107 -0.11 6.48 10.33
C LEU A 107 -0.45 5.48 11.44
N ARG A 108 0.54 4.71 11.92
CA ARG A 108 0.35 3.78 13.06
C ARG A 108 -0.01 4.52 14.34
N ARG A 109 0.71 5.62 14.65
CA ARG A 109 0.41 6.45 15.83
C ARG A 109 -1.00 7.06 15.78
N ALA A 110 -1.50 7.36 14.59
CA ALA A 110 -2.86 7.86 14.42
C ALA A 110 -3.95 6.82 14.82
N LEU A 111 -3.58 5.55 14.96
CA LEU A 111 -4.47 4.48 15.43
C LEU A 111 -4.36 4.19 16.93
N ASP A 112 -3.25 4.57 17.56
CA ASP A 112 -3.00 4.30 18.98
C ASP A 112 -4.09 4.92 19.87
N GLY A 113 -4.66 4.13 20.77
CA GLY A 113 -5.73 4.57 21.67
C GLY A 113 -7.08 4.91 21.01
N SER A 114 -7.23 4.70 19.70
CA SER A 114 -8.44 5.01 18.94
C SER A 114 -9.23 3.76 18.54
N THR A 115 -10.52 3.91 18.26
CA THR A 115 -11.40 2.84 17.75
C THR A 115 -11.65 2.94 16.24
N VAL A 116 -10.88 3.76 15.53
CA VAL A 116 -11.03 3.91 14.07
C VAL A 116 -10.51 2.68 13.34
N ASP A 117 -11.03 2.43 12.14
CA ASP A 117 -10.75 1.24 11.34
C ASP A 117 -9.38 1.31 10.64
N GLY A 118 -8.89 2.51 10.38
CA GLY A 118 -7.61 2.74 9.74
C GLY A 118 -7.26 4.22 9.63
N ALA A 119 -6.05 4.47 9.12
CA ALA A 119 -5.51 5.79 8.90
C ALA A 119 -4.82 5.85 7.54
N CYS A 120 -5.00 6.93 6.81
CA CYS A 120 -4.29 7.18 5.57
C CYS A 120 -3.97 8.67 5.45
N TYR A 121 -3.00 8.99 4.60
CA TYR A 121 -2.75 10.38 4.26
C TYR A 121 -3.90 10.97 3.43
N VAL A 122 -4.02 12.29 3.52
CA VAL A 122 -4.90 13.10 2.68
C VAL A 122 -4.05 14.15 1.95
N ASP A 123 -4.28 14.33 0.65
CA ASP A 123 -3.59 15.35 -0.14
C ASP A 123 -4.20 16.75 0.03
N GLY A 124 -3.60 17.75 -0.65
CA GLY A 124 -4.05 19.14 -0.59
C GLY A 124 -5.47 19.37 -1.11
N ASP A 125 -6.01 18.44 -1.91
CA ASP A 125 -7.36 18.48 -2.45
C ASP A 125 -8.37 17.72 -1.56
N GLY A 126 -7.93 17.21 -0.41
CA GLY A 126 -8.77 16.43 0.50
C GLY A 126 -8.95 14.97 0.06
N ARG A 127 -8.17 14.46 -0.90
CA ARG A 127 -8.30 13.08 -1.37
C ARG A 127 -7.47 12.13 -0.52
N ARG A 128 -8.13 11.05 -0.09
CA ARG A 128 -7.51 9.97 0.67
C ARG A 128 -6.55 9.16 -0.21
N GLN A 129 -5.36 8.95 0.31
CA GLN A 129 -4.29 8.17 -0.30
C GLN A 129 -4.40 6.72 0.18
N GLN A 130 -5.37 6.00 -0.38
CA GLN A 130 -5.87 4.73 0.18
C GLN A 130 -4.83 3.60 0.17
N LEU A 131 -3.95 3.60 -0.84
CA LEU A 131 -2.80 2.71 -0.95
C LEU A 131 -1.52 3.32 -0.35
N CYS A 132 -1.69 4.26 0.59
CA CYS A 132 -0.67 4.74 1.51
C CYS A 132 -1.32 4.84 2.90
N GLY A 133 -1.75 3.69 3.41
CA GLY A 133 -2.59 3.59 4.61
C GLY A 133 -2.23 2.43 5.52
N VAL A 134 -2.65 2.54 6.78
CA VAL A 134 -2.54 1.48 7.80
C VAL A 134 -3.93 1.17 8.32
N TRP A 135 -4.28 -0.11 8.38
CA TRP A 135 -5.62 -0.59 8.64
C TRP A 135 -5.61 -1.62 9.78
N ARG A 136 -6.66 -1.61 10.60
CA ARG A 136 -6.95 -2.74 11.49
C ARG A 136 -7.34 -3.93 10.63
N VAL A 137 -6.70 -5.07 10.84
CA VAL A 137 -6.88 -6.26 10.00
C VAL A 137 -8.34 -6.74 10.04
N ASP A 138 -8.96 -6.77 11.22
CA ASP A 138 -10.34 -7.21 11.37
C ASP A 138 -11.32 -6.30 10.63
N ALA A 139 -11.14 -4.98 10.74
CA ALA A 139 -11.98 -4.00 10.05
C ALA A 139 -11.82 -4.11 8.52
N LEU A 140 -10.59 -4.29 8.04
CA LEU A 140 -10.32 -4.45 6.61
C LEU A 140 -10.89 -5.78 6.07
N ARG A 141 -10.78 -6.88 6.83
CA ARG A 141 -11.41 -8.17 6.47
C ARG A 141 -12.93 -8.08 6.45
N ALA A 142 -13.53 -7.39 7.43
CA ALA A 142 -14.97 -7.14 7.45
C ALA A 142 -15.41 -6.31 6.24
N ALA A 143 -14.62 -5.31 5.86
CA ALA A 143 -14.88 -4.49 4.68
C ALA A 143 -14.81 -5.30 3.37
N VAL A 144 -13.84 -6.20 3.24
CA VAL A 144 -13.78 -7.18 2.13
C VAL A 144 -15.05 -8.02 2.09
N GLY A 145 -15.48 -8.55 3.25
CA GLY A 145 -16.69 -9.36 3.34
C GLY A 145 -17.96 -8.61 2.92
N ARG A 146 -18.13 -7.37 3.40
CA ARG A 146 -19.26 -6.51 2.99
C ARG A 146 -19.27 -6.28 1.48
N LEU A 147 -18.14 -5.86 0.93
CA LEU A 147 -18.00 -5.60 -0.50
C LEU A 147 -18.27 -6.86 -1.34
N ALA A 148 -17.80 -8.02 -0.90
CA ALA A 148 -18.07 -9.28 -1.59
C ALA A 148 -19.58 -9.58 -1.62
N VAL A 149 -20.30 -9.41 -0.51
CA VAL A 149 -21.76 -9.58 -0.46
C VAL A 149 -22.46 -8.61 -1.40
N GLU A 150 -22.11 -7.33 -1.38
CA GLU A 150 -22.68 -6.29 -2.26
C GLU A 150 -22.47 -6.60 -3.75
N ARG A 151 -21.39 -7.30 -4.08
CA ARG A 151 -21.01 -7.65 -5.45
C ARG A 151 -21.35 -9.10 -5.85
N GLY A 152 -22.16 -9.81 -5.07
CA GLY A 152 -22.58 -11.18 -5.41
C GLY A 152 -21.46 -12.22 -5.32
N GLY A 153 -20.49 -12.02 -4.42
CA GLY A 153 -19.42 -12.96 -4.09
C GLY A 153 -18.06 -12.67 -4.73
N MET A 154 -17.98 -11.74 -5.69
CA MET A 154 -16.76 -11.44 -6.44
C MET A 154 -16.20 -10.05 -6.11
N VAL A 155 -14.89 -9.97 -5.88
CA VAL A 155 -14.18 -8.70 -5.61
C VAL A 155 -13.31 -8.22 -6.77
N ASP A 156 -13.27 -8.97 -7.87
CA ASP A 156 -12.51 -8.61 -9.06
C ASP A 156 -12.99 -7.29 -9.66
N GLY A 157 -12.03 -6.49 -10.11
CA GLY A 157 -12.23 -5.16 -10.67
C GLY A 157 -12.75 -4.13 -9.66
N ALA A 158 -12.93 -4.49 -8.38
CA ALA A 158 -13.39 -3.54 -7.39
C ALA A 158 -12.30 -2.49 -7.08
N PRO A 159 -12.66 -1.20 -7.00
CA PRO A 159 -11.73 -0.15 -6.61
C PRO A 159 -11.53 -0.15 -5.09
N VAL A 160 -10.34 0.25 -4.63
CA VAL A 160 -10.05 0.40 -3.18
C VAL A 160 -11.02 1.36 -2.51
N ARG A 161 -11.50 2.38 -3.23
CA ARG A 161 -12.55 3.29 -2.73
C ARG A 161 -13.83 2.57 -2.35
N GLY A 162 -14.21 1.53 -3.09
CA GLY A 162 -15.37 0.70 -2.76
C GLY A 162 -15.10 -0.16 -1.52
N LEU A 163 -13.90 -0.76 -1.43
CA LEU A 163 -13.49 -1.53 -0.25
C LEU A 163 -13.55 -0.70 1.03
N LEU A 164 -13.06 0.54 0.98
CA LEU A 164 -12.98 1.39 2.17
C LEU A 164 -14.28 2.17 2.45
N ALA A 165 -15.32 1.98 1.64
CA ALA A 165 -16.60 2.64 1.85
C ALA A 165 -17.21 2.23 3.21
N GLY A 166 -17.66 3.23 3.96
CA GLY A 166 -18.25 3.03 5.29
C GLY A 166 -17.25 2.73 6.41
N MET A 167 -15.94 2.67 6.14
CA MET A 167 -14.93 2.58 7.19
C MET A 167 -14.73 3.94 7.87
N VAL A 168 -14.53 3.92 9.18
CA VAL A 168 -14.13 5.10 9.97
C VAL A 168 -12.63 5.27 9.82
N VAL A 169 -12.21 6.25 9.01
CA VAL A 169 -10.80 6.47 8.67
C VAL A 169 -10.30 7.76 9.29
N ARG A 170 -9.18 7.68 9.99
CA ARG A 170 -8.42 8.85 10.43
C ARG A 170 -7.62 9.40 9.25
N GLU A 171 -7.92 10.63 8.86
CA GLU A 171 -7.14 11.37 7.87
C GLU A 171 -5.94 12.01 8.55
N VAL A 172 -4.75 11.75 8.01
CA VAL A 172 -3.48 12.31 8.49
C VAL A 172 -3.00 13.34 7.48
N SER A 173 -2.88 14.59 7.91
CA SER A 173 -2.25 15.64 7.09
C SER A 173 -0.75 15.45 7.06
N TRP A 174 -0.12 15.66 5.90
CA TRP A 174 1.33 15.76 5.82
C TRP A 174 1.78 17.14 6.26
N SER A 175 2.58 17.21 7.31
CA SER A 175 3.19 18.45 7.81
C SER A 175 4.72 18.44 7.69
N GLY A 176 5.28 17.50 6.92
CA GLY A 176 6.71 17.43 6.68
C GLY A 176 7.17 18.47 5.65
N SER A 177 8.43 18.92 5.76
CA SER A 177 9.06 19.78 4.75
C SER A 177 9.57 19.02 3.52
N GLY A 178 9.48 17.69 3.55
CA GLY A 178 9.90 16.80 2.46
C GLY A 178 8.75 16.45 1.50
N PRO A 179 9.03 15.65 0.46
CA PRO A 179 8.02 15.26 -0.51
C PRO A 179 6.88 14.47 0.15
N PRO A 180 5.68 14.49 -0.45
CA PRO A 180 4.56 13.72 0.06
C PRO A 180 4.87 12.22 0.01
N PRO A 181 4.70 11.47 1.11
CA PRO A 181 5.06 10.04 1.17
C PRO A 181 4.18 9.13 0.31
N TRP A 182 3.05 9.64 -0.19
CA TRP A 182 2.16 8.96 -1.12
C TRP A 182 2.39 9.34 -2.59
N PHE A 183 3.44 10.10 -2.90
CA PHE A 183 3.76 10.44 -4.29
C PHE A 183 4.02 9.16 -5.09
N ASP A 184 3.13 8.86 -6.02
CA ASP A 184 3.21 7.71 -6.92
C ASP A 184 3.77 8.11 -8.28
N CYS A 185 4.60 7.25 -8.85
CA CYS A 185 5.31 7.57 -10.09
C CYS A 185 4.68 6.96 -11.34
N ASP A 186 3.54 7.48 -11.81
CA ASP A 186 2.81 7.00 -13.01
C ASP A 186 3.51 7.25 -14.35
N THR A 187 4.35 8.28 -14.42
CA THR A 187 4.97 8.76 -15.65
C THR A 187 6.48 8.95 -15.55
N ASP A 188 7.15 9.13 -16.69
CA ASP A 188 8.57 9.52 -16.75
C ASP A 188 8.86 10.87 -16.07
N GLU A 189 7.85 11.75 -16.01
CA GLU A 189 7.97 13.05 -15.33
C GLU A 189 7.93 12.86 -13.81
N ASP A 190 7.03 12.00 -13.31
CA ASP A 190 6.95 11.70 -11.89
C ASP A 190 8.25 11.05 -11.38
N VAL A 191 8.83 10.15 -12.16
CA VAL A 191 10.12 9.54 -11.81
C VAL A 191 11.22 10.58 -11.73
N ARG A 192 11.29 11.50 -12.71
CA ARG A 192 12.27 12.60 -12.69
C ARG A 192 12.08 13.49 -11.46
N ARG A 193 10.83 13.80 -11.11
CA ARG A 193 10.50 14.55 -9.91
C ARG A 193 10.93 13.82 -8.64
N ALA A 194 10.67 12.52 -8.55
CA ALA A 194 11.07 11.70 -7.41
C ALA A 194 12.60 11.58 -7.29
N GLU A 195 13.33 11.54 -8.40
CA GLU A 195 14.79 11.59 -8.43
C GLU A 195 15.35 12.89 -7.82
N GLU A 196 14.78 14.04 -8.17
CA GLU A 196 15.17 15.36 -7.61
C GLU A 196 15.09 15.38 -6.07
N TRP A 197 14.12 14.69 -5.49
CA TRP A 197 13.96 14.57 -4.03
C TRP A 197 14.75 13.43 -3.39
N ALA A 198 15.22 12.46 -4.19
CA ALA A 198 15.94 11.29 -3.69
C ALA A 198 17.46 11.51 -3.63
N THR A 199 17.97 12.58 -4.25
CA THR A 199 19.33 13.13 -4.08
C THR A 199 19.53 13.83 -2.75
#